data_AF-A0A0K2UKN3-F1
#
_entry.id   AF-A0A0K2UKN3-F1
#
_cell.length_a   1.000
_cell.length_b   1.000
_cell.length_c   1.000
_cell.angle_alpha   90.00
_cell.angle_beta   90.00
_cell.angle_gamma   90.00
#
_symmetry.space_group_name_H-M   'P 1'
#
loop_
_entity.id
_entity.type
_entity.pdbx_description
1 polymer ?
#
loop_
_entity_poly.entity_id
_entity_poly.type
_entity_poly.pdbx_seq_one_letter_code
_entity_poly.pdbx_strand_id
1 'polypeptide(L)'
;PFSSFFGDFGFNFFEGGNGERQANKGANIIMDLAVTLEELYIGNFIEITHNKPVMKPAKGTRKCNCRQEMVTRSLGPGRFQMTQQQVCDECPNVKFVNEEHLLEVEVEVGMLYGMETRFVAEGEPHLD
;
A
#
# COMPACT_ATOMS: atom_id res chain seq x y z
N PRO A 1 -42.53 -24.50 6.73
CA PRO A 1 -41.27 -24.98 7.33
C PRO A 1 -40.04 -24.28 6.74
N PHE A 2 -39.73 -23.05 7.18
CA PHE A 2 -38.44 -22.36 7.01
C PHE A 2 -38.34 -21.08 7.88
N SER A 3 -39.09 -21.02 8.99
CA SER A 3 -39.16 -19.84 9.87
C SER A 3 -38.35 -20.00 11.16
N SER A 4 -37.49 -21.02 11.24
CA SER A 4 -36.78 -21.39 12.48
C SER A 4 -35.28 -21.06 12.47
N PHE A 5 -34.82 -20.17 11.58
CA PHE A 5 -33.39 -19.80 11.47
C PHE A 5 -33.07 -18.36 11.92
N PHE A 6 -34.06 -17.57 12.32
CA PHE A 6 -33.89 -16.16 12.72
C PHE A 6 -34.26 -15.90 14.18
N GLY A 7 -34.10 -16.91 15.04
CA GLY A 7 -34.35 -16.78 16.46
C GLY A 7 -33.20 -17.41 17.23
N ASP A 8 -32.47 -16.58 17.96
CA ASP A 8 -31.53 -16.96 19.01
C ASP A 8 -30.10 -17.32 18.60
N PHE A 9 -29.33 -16.30 18.22
CA PHE A 9 -27.91 -16.26 18.55
C PHE A 9 -27.50 -14.84 18.92
N GLY A 10 -27.43 -14.61 20.23
CA GLY A 10 -26.76 -13.44 20.79
C GLY A 10 -25.30 -13.43 20.35
N PHE A 11 -24.98 -12.56 19.42
CA PHE A 11 -23.61 -12.14 19.15
C PHE A 11 -23.59 -10.65 18.88
N ASN A 12 -22.98 -9.95 19.82
CA ASN A 12 -22.60 -8.55 19.78
C ASN A 12 -21.45 -8.31 18.75
N PHE A 13 -21.51 -8.92 17.56
CA PHE A 13 -20.37 -9.05 16.63
C PHE A 13 -20.66 -8.52 15.21
N PHE A 14 -21.49 -7.51 15.07
CA PHE A 14 -21.55 -6.73 13.83
C PHE A 14 -21.32 -5.26 14.15
N GLU A 15 -20.19 -5.01 14.81
CA GLU A 15 -19.33 -3.89 14.48
C GLU A 15 -19.04 -4.00 12.98
N GLY A 16 -19.89 -3.36 12.18
CA GLY A 16 -19.67 -3.12 10.76
C GLY A 16 -18.46 -2.21 10.63
N GLY A 17 -17.28 -2.78 10.88
CA GLY A 17 -16.00 -2.21 10.57
C GLY A 17 -16.03 -1.93 9.09
N ASN A 18 -16.21 -0.66 8.77
CA ASN A 18 -15.82 -0.07 7.51
C ASN A 18 -14.30 -0.25 7.44
N GLY A 19 -13.87 -1.47 7.12
CA GLY A 19 -12.48 -1.79 6.88
C GLY A 19 -12.13 -1.12 5.58
N GLU A 20 -11.79 0.17 5.66
CA GLU A 20 -11.04 0.84 4.61
C GLU A 20 -9.94 -0.14 4.21
N ARG A 21 -10.00 -0.61 2.96
CA ARG A 21 -8.94 -1.41 2.38
C ARG A 21 -7.67 -0.60 2.58
N GLN A 22 -6.82 -1.01 3.52
CA GLN A 22 -5.52 -0.37 3.68
C GLN A 22 -4.84 -0.51 2.33
N ALA A 23 -4.63 0.62 1.65
CA ALA A 23 -3.86 0.65 0.42
C ALA A 23 -2.52 -0.01 0.73
N ASN A 24 -2.10 -0.98 -0.09
CA ASN A 24 -0.85 -1.67 0.17
C ASN A 24 0.27 -0.63 0.09
N LYS A 25 1.00 -0.48 1.19
CA LYS A 25 2.11 0.46 1.28
C LYS A 25 3.36 -0.24 0.74
N GLY A 26 4.19 0.50 0.01
CA GLY A 26 5.50 -0.01 -0.38
C GLY A 26 6.49 -0.02 0.79
N ALA A 27 7.69 -0.51 0.52
CA ALA A 27 8.74 -0.64 1.53
C ALA A 27 9.32 0.73 1.92
N ASN A 28 9.81 0.82 3.15
CA ASN A 28 10.53 2.00 3.64
C ASN A 28 11.97 1.99 3.13
N ILE A 29 12.50 3.19 2.84
CA ILE A 29 13.91 3.41 2.51
C ILE A 29 14.58 4.01 3.75
N ILE A 30 15.68 3.41 4.20
CA ILE A 30 16.49 3.88 5.33
C ILE A 30 17.81 4.42 4.77
N MET A 31 18.15 5.66 5.13
CA MET A 31 19.37 6.33 4.71
C MET A 31 20.12 6.83 5.94
N ASP A 32 21.39 6.44 6.05
CA ASP A 32 22.25 6.90 7.15
C ASP A 32 22.77 8.31 6.86
N LEU A 33 22.46 9.26 7.74
CA LEU A 33 22.94 10.63 7.64
C LEU A 33 24.24 10.79 8.46
N ALA A 34 25.34 11.08 7.78
CA ALA A 34 26.61 11.41 8.44
C ALA A 34 26.61 12.90 8.81
N VAL A 35 26.77 13.19 10.11
CA VAL A 35 26.75 14.55 10.68
C VAL A 35 27.99 14.76 11.52
N THR A 36 28.53 15.97 11.50
CA THR A 36 29.68 16.37 12.32
C THR A 36 29.26 16.88 13.70
N LEU A 37 30.19 16.87 14.67
CA LEU A 37 29.91 17.40 16.02
C LEU A 37 29.60 18.91 16.01
N GLU A 38 30.14 19.65 15.04
CA GLU A 38 29.90 21.09 14.90
C GLU A 38 28.45 21.36 14.47
N GLU A 39 27.95 20.59 13.51
CA GLU A 39 26.56 20.66 13.06
C GLU A 39 25.57 20.25 14.16
N LEU A 40 25.91 19.24 14.97
CA LEU A 40 25.10 18.88 16.15
C LEU A 40 25.11 19.95 17.25
N TYR A 41 26.13 20.80 17.31
CA TYR A 41 26.23 21.83 18.34
C TYR A 41 25.48 23.12 17.97
N ILE A 42 25.46 23.49 16.68
CA ILE A 42 24.86 24.74 16.20
C ILE A 42 23.49 24.50 15.56
N GLY A 43 23.25 23.28 15.06
CA GLY A 43 22.15 22.95 14.16
C GLY A 43 22.53 23.22 12.71
N ASN A 44 22.01 22.41 11.78
CA ASN A 44 22.24 22.57 10.35
C ASN A 44 21.05 22.01 9.54
N PHE A 45 20.92 22.43 8.28
CA PHE A 45 20.01 21.82 7.31
C PHE A 45 20.83 21.11 6.24
N ILE A 46 20.60 19.82 6.08
CA ILE A 46 21.31 18.99 5.09
C ILE A 46 20.34 18.63 3.97
N GLU A 47 20.70 19.01 2.75
CA GLU A 47 19.97 18.63 1.54
C GLU A 47 20.44 17.27 1.02
N ILE A 48 19.47 16.37 0.78
CA ILE A 48 19.69 15.02 0.27
C ILE A 48 18.87 14.83 -0.99
N THR A 49 19.53 14.52 -2.10
CA THR A 49 18.84 14.16 -3.34
C THR A 49 18.77 12.65 -3.47
N HIS A 50 17.58 12.11 -3.66
CA HIS A 50 17.38 10.68 -3.95
C HIS A 50 16.55 10.47 -5.21
N ASN A 51 16.71 9.29 -5.83
CA ASN A 51 15.96 8.91 -7.02
C ASN A 51 14.68 8.18 -6.60
N LYS A 52 13.54 8.84 -6.80
CA LYS A 52 12.21 8.31 -6.49
C LYS A 52 11.54 7.76 -7.76
N PRO A 53 11.10 6.50 -7.78
CA PRO A 53 10.31 5.99 -8.90
C PRO A 53 8.88 6.53 -8.83
N VAL A 54 8.48 7.32 -9.81
CA VAL A 54 7.14 7.92 -9.90
C VAL A 54 6.31 7.17 -10.94
N MET A 55 5.04 6.89 -10.61
CA MET A 55 4.08 6.27 -11.53
C MET A 55 3.67 7.24 -12.63
N LYS A 56 3.95 6.89 -13.88
CA LYS A 56 3.47 7.60 -15.07
C LYS A 56 2.52 6.72 -15.88
N PRO A 57 1.48 7.29 -16.50
CA PRO A 57 0.57 6.53 -17.34
C PRO A 57 1.32 5.92 -18.54
N ALA A 58 1.01 4.67 -18.84
CA ALA A 58 1.53 3.92 -19.98
C ALA A 58 0.38 3.49 -20.90
N LYS A 59 0.70 3.11 -22.14
CA LYS A 59 -0.30 2.61 -23.09
C LYS A 59 -0.83 1.24 -22.64
N GLY A 60 -2.11 0.99 -22.89
CA GLY A 60 -2.79 -0.28 -22.62
C GLY A 60 -3.49 -0.33 -21.27
N THR A 61 -4.08 -1.49 -20.98
CA THR A 61 -4.73 -1.81 -19.71
C THR A 61 -4.00 -2.96 -19.02
N ARG A 62 -4.04 -2.98 -17.69
CA ARG A 62 -3.49 -4.03 -16.84
C ARG A 62 -4.61 -4.65 -15.99
N LYS A 63 -4.45 -5.91 -15.59
CA LYS A 63 -5.35 -6.54 -14.63
C LYS A 63 -4.99 -6.08 -13.22
N CYS A 64 -5.98 -5.65 -12.44
CA CYS A 64 -5.85 -5.16 -11.07
C CYS A 64 -7.03 -5.68 -10.22
N ASN A 65 -6.98 -5.49 -8.89
CA ASN A 65 -8.08 -5.87 -7.98
C ASN A 65 -8.56 -7.32 -8.14
N CYS A 66 -7.63 -8.24 -8.42
CA CYS A 66 -7.96 -9.64 -8.64
C CYS A 66 -8.56 -10.27 -7.37
N ARG A 67 -9.75 -10.84 -7.50
CA ARG A 67 -10.46 -11.54 -6.42
C ARG A 67 -10.86 -12.95 -6.85
N GLN A 68 -10.92 -13.86 -5.88
CA GLN A 68 -11.42 -15.21 -6.12
C GLN A 68 -12.95 -15.21 -6.03
N GLU A 69 -13.61 -15.52 -7.14
CA GLU A 69 -15.07 -15.64 -7.19
C GLU A 69 -15.46 -17.10 -7.50
N MET A 70 -16.51 -17.59 -6.82
CA MET A 70 -17.11 -18.89 -7.10
C MET A 70 -18.09 -18.74 -8.26
N VAL A 71 -17.72 -19.18 -9.45
CA VAL A 71 -18.58 -19.12 -10.63
C VAL A 71 -19.25 -20.48 -10.83
N THR A 72 -20.58 -20.50 -10.85
CA THR A 72 -21.36 -21.72 -11.11
C THR A 72 -21.63 -21.84 -12.62
N ARG A 73 -21.16 -22.92 -13.24
CA ARG A 73 -21.43 -23.22 -14.66
C ARG A 73 -22.40 -24.40 -14.78
N SER A 74 -23.45 -24.25 -15.59
CA SER A 74 -24.38 -25.35 -15.88
C SER A 74 -23.80 -26.27 -16.95
N LEU A 75 -23.67 -27.55 -16.64
CA LEU A 75 -23.16 -28.60 -17.53
C LEU A 75 -24.28 -29.45 -18.15
N GLY A 76 -25.55 -29.10 -17.90
CA GLY A 76 -26.72 -29.82 -18.39
C GLY A 76 -27.87 -29.88 -17.37
N PRO A 77 -28.94 -30.63 -17.66
CA PRO A 77 -30.09 -30.75 -16.76
C PRO A 77 -29.66 -31.32 -15.41
N GLY A 78 -29.80 -30.53 -14.35
CA GLY A 78 -29.47 -30.93 -12.97
C GLY A 78 -27.98 -31.06 -12.64
N ARG A 79 -27.08 -30.61 -13.53
CA ARG A 79 -25.62 -30.68 -13.31
C ARG A 79 -25.02 -29.29 -13.29
N PHE A 80 -24.53 -28.85 -12.14
CA PHE A 80 -23.81 -27.60 -11.97
C PHE A 80 -22.41 -27.89 -11.43
N GLN A 81 -21.42 -27.19 -11.99
CA GLN A 81 -20.04 -27.20 -11.48
C GLN A 81 -19.74 -25.83 -10.89
N MET A 82 -19.42 -25.79 -9.60
CA MET A 82 -18.90 -24.59 -8.95
C MET A 82 -17.37 -24.62 -9.09
N THR A 83 -16.80 -23.64 -9.78
CA THR A 83 -15.36 -23.50 -9.97
C THR A 83 -14.89 -22.17 -9.41
N GLN A 84 -13.79 -22.19 -8.66
CA GLN A 84 -13.13 -20.96 -8.22
C GLN A 84 -12.40 -20.35 -9.41
N GLN A 85 -12.81 -19.15 -9.80
CA GLN A 85 -12.19 -18.40 -10.90
C GLN A 85 -11.63 -17.08 -10.36
N GLN A 86 -10.39 -16.76 -10.72
CA GLN A 86 -9.83 -15.44 -10.43
C GLN A 86 -10.40 -14.44 -11.43
N VAL A 87 -11.13 -13.45 -10.92
CA VAL A 87 -11.71 -12.35 -11.68
C VAL A 87 -10.94 -11.08 -11.32
N CYS A 88 -10.43 -10.37 -12.33
CA CYS A 88 -9.69 -9.12 -12.15
C CYS A 88 -10.36 -8.01 -12.95
N ASP A 89 -10.26 -6.79 -12.46
CA ASP A 89 -10.72 -5.59 -13.16
C ASP A 89 -9.63 -5.12 -14.14
N GLU A 90 -10.00 -4.33 -15.17
CA GLU A 90 -9.06 -3.73 -16.11
C GLU A 90 -8.74 -2.28 -15.69
N CYS A 91 -7.55 -2.07 -15.15
CA CYS A 91 -7.01 -0.76 -14.79
C CYS A 91 -6.16 -0.15 -15.92
N PRO A 92 -5.96 1.17 -15.96
CA PRO A 92 -4.96 1.78 -16.82
C PRO A 92 -3.55 1.30 -16.48
N ASN A 93 -2.74 1.07 -17.51
CA ASN A 93 -1.36 0.66 -17.33
C ASN A 93 -0.48 1.83 -16.86
N VAL A 94 0.50 1.55 -16.02
CA VAL A 94 1.44 2.54 -15.49
C VAL A 94 2.87 2.02 -15.61
N LYS A 95 3.82 2.93 -15.74
CA LYS A 95 5.26 2.66 -15.74
C LYS A 95 5.93 3.49 -14.66
N PHE A 96 6.98 2.95 -14.06
CA PHE A 96 7.82 3.71 -13.15
C PHE A 96 8.89 4.47 -13.94
N VAL A 97 9.04 5.74 -13.61
CA VAL A 97 10.12 6.59 -14.11
C VAL A 97 10.82 7.19 -12.91
N ASN A 98 12.14 7.04 -12.86
CA ASN A 98 12.95 7.62 -11.78
C ASN A 98 13.00 9.14 -11.97
N GLU A 99 12.67 9.85 -10.91
CA GLU A 99 12.75 11.31 -10.80
C GLU A 99 13.63 11.67 -9.60
N GLU A 100 14.45 12.70 -9.73
CA GLU A 100 15.25 13.21 -8.63
C GLU A 100 14.36 14.01 -7.68
N HIS A 101 14.42 13.71 -6.39
CA HIS A 101 13.67 14.40 -5.34
C HIS A 101 14.63 14.87 -4.25
N LEU A 102 14.57 16.18 -3.95
CA LEU A 102 15.40 16.83 -2.94
C LEU A 102 14.65 16.86 -1.61
N LEU A 103 15.28 16.33 -0.57
CA LEU A 103 14.80 16.30 0.79
C LEU A 103 15.70 17.18 1.66
N GLU A 104 15.10 18.03 2.47
CA GLU A 104 15.82 18.84 3.45
C GLU A 104 15.65 18.21 4.83
N VAL A 105 16.76 17.83 5.45
CA VAL A 105 16.78 17.23 6.79
C VAL A 105 17.32 18.24 7.78
N GLU A 106 16.51 18.58 8.78
CA GLU A 106 16.92 19.41 9.91
C GLU A 106 17.69 18.57 10.93
N VAL A 107 18.91 19.02 11.24
CA VAL A 107 19.75 18.49 12.33
C VAL A 107 19.54 19.39 13.55
N GLU A 108 18.81 18.88 14.53
CA GLU A 108 18.56 19.61 15.78
C GLU A 108 19.80 19.66 16.69
N VAL A 109 19.91 20.72 17.49
CA VAL A 109 21.02 20.88 18.43
C VAL A 109 20.96 19.78 19.50
N GLY A 110 22.07 19.05 19.66
CA GLY A 110 22.19 17.96 20.64
C GLY A 110 21.53 16.65 20.22
N MET A 111 21.24 16.47 18.92
CA MET A 111 20.75 15.20 18.37
C MET A 111 21.67 14.02 18.77
N LEU A 112 21.06 12.89 19.13
CA LEU A 112 21.78 11.67 19.51
C LEU A 112 21.98 10.75 18.31
N TYR A 113 23.06 9.96 18.35
CA TYR A 113 23.29 8.92 17.36
C TYR A 113 22.14 7.90 17.34
N GLY A 114 21.64 7.59 16.15
CA GLY A 114 20.51 6.67 15.95
C GLY A 114 19.12 7.33 16.05
N MET A 115 19.03 8.64 16.22
CA MET A 115 17.76 9.36 16.05
C MET A 115 17.33 9.32 14.57
N GLU A 116 16.03 9.11 14.33
CA GLU A 116 15.47 8.97 12.98
C GLU A 116 14.51 10.12 12.65
N THR A 117 14.66 10.70 11.46
CA THR A 117 13.69 11.62 10.86
C THR A 117 12.89 10.88 9.80
N ARG A 118 11.55 10.98 9.84
CA ARG A 118 10.66 10.20 8.97
C ARG A 118 10.00 11.08 7.92
N PHE A 119 10.23 10.76 6.66
CA PHE A 119 9.55 11.35 5.52
C PHE A 119 8.41 10.43 5.05
N VAL A 120 7.21 10.98 4.92
CA VAL A 120 6.03 10.24 4.45
C VAL A 120 6.01 10.25 2.93
N ALA A 121 5.63 9.12 2.32
CA ALA A 121 5.51 8.95 0.87
C ALA A 121 6.82 9.05 0.06
N GLU A 122 7.99 8.96 0.71
CA GLU A 122 9.31 8.85 0.07
C GLU A 122 9.83 7.40 -0.03
N GLY A 123 9.01 6.42 0.35
CA GLY A 123 9.34 5.00 0.20
C GLY A 123 9.20 4.48 -1.22
N GLU A 124 9.38 3.17 -1.38
CA GLU A 124 9.15 2.52 -2.66
C GLU A 124 7.66 2.58 -3.03
N PRO A 125 7.32 2.82 -4.31
CA PRO A 125 5.94 2.81 -4.75
C PRO A 125 5.41 1.37 -4.85
N HIS A 126 4.14 1.18 -4.50
CA HIS A 126 3.44 -0.08 -4.68
C HIS A 126 2.31 0.08 -5.72
N LEU A 127 2.09 -0.96 -6.54
CA LEU A 127 1.20 -0.89 -7.71
C LEU A 127 -0.24 -1.35 -7.47
N ASP A 128 -0.57 -1.98 -6.34
CA ASP A 128 -1.88 -2.63 -6.11
C ASP A 128 -2.55 -2.27 -4.77
#